data_AF-A0A6L8B7X6-F1
#
_entry.id   AF-A0A6L8B7X6-F1
#
_cell.length_a   1.000
_cell.length_b   1.000
_cell.length_c   1.000
_cell.angle_alpha   90.00
_cell.angle_beta   90.00
_cell.angle_gamma   90.00
#
_symmetry.space_group_name_H-M   'P 1'
#
loop_
_entity.id
_entity.type
_entity.pdbx_description
1 polymer ?
#
loop_
_entity_poly.entity_id
_entity_poly.type
_entity_poly.pdbx_seq_one_letter_code
_entity_poly.pdbx_strand_id
1 'polypeptide(L)'
;MYAGQSSTICVSAVESPRGSRRRSSLLPGTVAAALAALQLWLLGGCASYIGNMAADTLSAAVLNQQDPDVVESGLPAYLLLVDGMISQNPQQAGMLAAGAELYALYGSRFVDDDERSAFMTAKARDYGRRAICQAYSRACGWEGLSYDQFVSELDDVGRRQVRYLYAYAVSWLSHLDATSSDWNAVGEVPWVQAAMERVVALDDTYDNGGIHVYLGMLYSLRPPALGGQLDLARDHFDRSIAISGGRDLSAKVEYARRYARMVFDRELHDRLLTEVIEAPAEEPGRTLFNVLAQQDAIELLASSGDYF
;
A
#
# COMPACT_ATOMS: atom_id res chain seq x y z
N MET A 1 21.13 -52.76 -31.92
CA MET A 1 21.02 -53.60 -33.13
C MET A 1 19.76 -53.12 -33.86
N TYR A 2 19.94 -52.53 -35.05
CA TYR A 2 18.98 -52.08 -36.09
C TYR A 2 17.87 -51.08 -35.70
N ALA A 3 17.92 -49.82 -36.18
CA ALA A 3 17.60 -49.32 -37.54
C ALA A 3 16.09 -49.40 -37.85
N GLY A 4 15.39 -48.44 -38.45
CA GLY A 4 15.73 -47.26 -39.26
C GLY A 4 14.61 -47.08 -40.30
N GLN A 5 14.31 -45.85 -40.72
CA GLN A 5 13.72 -45.40 -42.01
C GLN A 5 13.27 -43.94 -41.81
N SER A 6 13.92 -42.89 -42.32
CA SER A 6 14.29 -42.49 -43.69
C SER A 6 13.11 -42.32 -44.65
N SER A 7 12.79 -41.06 -44.94
CA SER A 7 12.57 -40.50 -46.28
C SER A 7 12.51 -38.97 -46.18
N THR A 8 12.85 -38.09 -47.12
CA THR A 8 13.72 -38.03 -48.31
C THR A 8 13.50 -36.62 -48.87
N ILE A 9 14.59 -35.83 -48.93
CA ILE A 9 14.98 -34.90 -50.02
C ILE A 9 13.97 -33.84 -50.50
N CYS A 10 14.37 -32.56 -50.38
CA CYS A 10 14.45 -31.65 -51.54
C CYS A 10 15.66 -30.72 -51.39
N VAL A 11 16.68 -31.03 -52.19
CA VAL A 11 17.86 -30.20 -52.44
C VAL A 11 17.46 -29.17 -53.50
N SER A 12 17.75 -27.90 -53.25
CA SER A 12 17.96 -26.95 -54.33
C SER A 12 19.31 -26.27 -54.09
N ALA A 13 20.23 -26.56 -54.99
CA ALA A 13 21.55 -25.99 -55.05
C ALA A 13 21.45 -24.54 -55.52
N VAL A 14 22.04 -23.62 -54.77
CA VAL A 14 22.38 -22.28 -55.26
C VAL A 14 23.88 -22.09 -55.05
N GLU A 15 24.52 -21.75 -56.15
CA GLU A 15 25.96 -21.66 -56.33
C GLU A 15 26.64 -20.66 -55.39
N SER A 16 27.85 -21.05 -54.97
CA SER A 16 28.80 -20.23 -54.23
C SER A 16 29.47 -19.21 -55.15
N PRO A 17 29.51 -17.91 -54.79
CA PRO A 17 30.58 -17.04 -55.23
C PRO A 17 31.72 -17.09 -54.20
N ARG A 18 32.91 -17.43 -54.70
CA ARG A 18 34.19 -17.24 -54.03
C ARG A 18 34.33 -15.79 -53.53
N GLY A 19 34.15 -15.60 -52.22
CA GLY A 19 34.35 -14.32 -51.54
C GLY A 19 35.43 -14.45 -50.47
N SER A 20 36.45 -13.62 -50.58
CA SER A 20 37.66 -13.56 -49.74
C SER A 20 37.40 -13.64 -48.24
N ARG A 21 37.98 -14.63 -47.55
CA ARG A 21 38.11 -14.63 -46.08
C ARG A 21 39.05 -13.50 -45.64
N ARG A 22 38.49 -12.31 -45.34
CA ARG A 22 39.14 -11.38 -44.43
C ARG A 22 38.95 -11.91 -43.01
N ARG A 23 40.00 -12.53 -42.46
CA ARG A 23 40.09 -12.79 -41.02
C ARG A 23 40.21 -11.43 -40.34
N SER A 24 39.09 -10.86 -39.89
CA SER A 24 39.11 -9.79 -38.89
C SER A 24 39.55 -10.43 -37.57
N SER A 25 40.82 -10.24 -37.22
CA SER A 25 41.36 -10.52 -35.89
C SER A 25 40.71 -9.57 -34.88
N LEU A 26 39.50 -9.90 -34.44
CA LEU A 26 38.95 -9.36 -33.21
C LEU A 26 39.81 -9.93 -32.07
N LEU A 27 40.57 -9.06 -31.42
CA LEU A 27 41.41 -9.39 -30.27
C LEU A 27 40.53 -10.08 -29.22
N PRO A 28 40.87 -11.31 -28.77
CA PRO A 28 40.05 -12.09 -27.83
C PRO A 28 39.75 -11.35 -26.52
N GLY A 29 40.51 -10.31 -26.18
CA GLY A 29 40.27 -9.45 -25.02
C GLY A 29 39.00 -8.59 -25.10
N THR A 30 38.53 -8.22 -26.30
CA THR A 30 37.35 -7.34 -26.45
C THR A 30 36.03 -8.07 -26.21
N VAL A 31 35.93 -9.34 -26.62
CA VAL A 31 34.76 -10.20 -26.39
C VAL A 31 34.69 -10.63 -24.92
N ALA A 32 35.84 -10.95 -24.30
CA ALA A 32 35.91 -11.29 -22.89
C ALA A 32 35.51 -10.11 -21.98
N ALA A 33 35.94 -8.88 -22.32
CA ALA A 33 35.55 -7.68 -21.59
C ALA A 33 34.06 -7.36 -21.70
N ALA A 34 33.45 -7.57 -22.88
CA ALA A 34 32.01 -7.38 -23.07
C ALA A 34 31.16 -8.41 -22.29
N LEU A 35 31.61 -9.67 -22.23
CA LEU A 35 30.96 -10.72 -21.44
C LEU A 35 31.09 -10.47 -19.93
N ALA A 36 32.26 -10.02 -19.46
CA ALA A 36 32.47 -9.65 -18.06
C ALA A 36 31.62 -8.44 -17.64
N ALA A 37 31.48 -7.43 -18.52
CA ALA A 37 30.59 -6.31 -18.28
C ALA A 37 29.12 -6.76 -18.22
N LEU A 38 28.67 -7.60 -19.16
CA LEU A 38 27.31 -8.15 -19.14
C LEU A 38 27.02 -8.98 -17.88
N GLN A 39 28.00 -9.75 -17.40
CA GLN A 39 27.91 -10.49 -16.13
C GLN A 39 27.81 -9.57 -14.91
N LEU A 40 28.55 -8.45 -14.86
CA LEU A 40 28.41 -7.45 -13.79
C LEU A 40 27.04 -6.76 -13.81
N TRP A 41 26.48 -6.47 -15.00
CA TRP A 41 25.15 -5.88 -15.14
C TRP A 41 24.03 -6.83 -14.72
N LEU A 42 24.16 -8.14 -15.00
CA LEU A 42 23.20 -9.15 -14.58
C LEU A 42 23.22 -9.40 -13.06
N LEU A 43 24.38 -9.25 -12.41
CA LEU A 43 24.51 -9.41 -10.95
C LEU A 43 23.88 -8.24 -10.16
N GLY A 44 23.90 -7.02 -10.71
CA GLY A 44 23.25 -5.86 -10.07
C GLY A 44 21.71 -5.96 -10.03
N GLY A 45 21.09 -6.65 -11.00
CA GLY A 45 19.64 -6.83 -11.06
C GLY A 45 19.08 -7.85 -10.07
N CYS A 46 19.82 -8.91 -9.74
CA CYS A 46 19.36 -9.95 -8.82
C CYS A 46 19.26 -9.45 -7.36
N ALA A 47 20.16 -8.56 -6.92
CA ALA A 47 20.14 -8.04 -5.56
C ALA A 47 18.87 -7.20 -5.27
N SER A 48 18.43 -6.39 -6.23
CA SER A 48 17.20 -5.61 -6.11
C SER A 48 15.94 -6.48 -6.14
N TYR A 49 15.96 -7.58 -6.90
CA TYR A 49 14.83 -8.51 -7.00
C TYR A 49 14.63 -9.33 -5.72
N ILE A 50 15.71 -9.84 -5.13
CA ILE A 50 15.66 -10.62 -3.88
C ILE A 50 15.19 -9.74 -2.70
N GLY A 51 15.62 -8.48 -2.64
CA GLY A 51 15.19 -7.54 -1.60
C GLY A 51 13.68 -7.26 -1.63
N ASN A 52 13.11 -7.04 -2.83
CA ASN A 52 11.66 -6.84 -2.98
C ASN A 52 10.87 -8.11 -2.63
N MET A 53 11.30 -9.29 -3.08
CA MET A 53 10.65 -10.55 -2.72
C MET A 53 10.65 -10.80 -1.21
N ALA A 54 11.77 -10.53 -0.52
CA ALA A 54 11.83 -10.69 0.94
C ALA A 54 10.86 -9.74 1.66
N ALA A 55 10.79 -8.47 1.25
CA ALA A 55 9.86 -7.50 1.81
C ALA A 55 8.38 -7.88 1.55
N ASP A 56 8.06 -8.34 0.33
CA ASP A 56 6.71 -8.77 -0.02
C ASP A 56 6.30 -10.04 0.75
N THR A 57 7.22 -11.00 0.94
CA THR A 57 6.93 -12.24 1.70
C THR A 57 6.71 -11.99 3.19
N LEU A 58 7.47 -11.08 3.79
CA LEU A 58 7.32 -10.77 5.22
C LEU A 58 6.08 -9.88 5.47
N SER A 59 5.80 -8.92 4.58
CA SER A 59 4.55 -8.16 4.61
C SER A 59 3.34 -9.09 4.49
N ALA A 60 3.38 -10.06 3.56
CA ALA A 60 2.34 -11.08 3.47
C ALA A 60 2.23 -11.93 4.74
N ALA A 61 3.33 -12.28 5.40
CA ALA A 61 3.30 -13.04 6.66
C ALA A 61 2.63 -12.23 7.80
N VAL A 62 2.92 -10.93 7.89
CA VAL A 62 2.25 -10.02 8.85
C VAL A 62 0.76 -9.95 8.58
N LEU A 63 0.36 -9.69 7.33
CA LEU A 63 -1.05 -9.54 6.96
C LEU A 63 -1.88 -10.82 7.15
N ASN A 64 -1.25 -11.98 7.05
CA ASN A 64 -1.88 -13.28 7.23
C ASN A 64 -1.78 -13.84 8.66
N GLN A 65 -1.16 -13.10 9.60
CA GLN A 65 -1.03 -13.55 10.97
C GLN A 65 -2.37 -13.49 11.71
N GLN A 66 -2.71 -14.55 12.43
CA GLN A 66 -3.93 -14.67 13.24
C GLN A 66 -3.77 -14.12 14.66
N ASP A 67 -2.53 -14.01 15.14
CA ASP A 67 -2.21 -13.54 16.48
C ASP A 67 -1.63 -12.11 16.43
N PRO A 68 -2.42 -11.07 16.78
CA PRO A 68 -1.94 -9.70 16.87
C PRO A 68 -0.73 -9.50 17.78
N ASP A 69 -0.61 -10.26 18.88
CA ASP A 69 0.48 -10.08 19.85
C ASP A 69 1.84 -10.48 19.26
N VAL A 70 1.82 -11.51 18.38
CA VAL A 70 3.00 -11.92 17.60
C VAL A 70 3.41 -10.81 16.64
N VAL A 71 2.45 -10.14 16.00
CA VAL A 71 2.72 -9.02 15.10
C VAL A 71 3.27 -7.83 15.89
N GLU A 72 2.61 -7.43 16.97
CA GLU A 72 3.03 -6.33 17.84
C GLU A 72 4.48 -6.52 18.32
N SER A 73 4.80 -7.72 18.80
CA SER A 73 6.13 -8.06 19.32
C SER A 73 7.19 -8.18 18.22
N GLY A 74 6.80 -8.61 17.02
CA GLY A 74 7.71 -8.89 15.90
C GLY A 74 8.00 -7.68 15.01
N LEU A 75 7.02 -6.80 14.81
CA LEU A 75 7.14 -5.63 13.93
C LEU A 75 8.35 -4.73 14.24
N PRO A 76 8.71 -4.43 15.51
CA PRO A 76 9.88 -3.60 15.80
C PRO A 76 11.18 -4.08 15.16
N ALA A 77 11.43 -5.39 15.16
CA ALA A 77 12.62 -5.95 14.52
C ALA A 77 12.56 -5.83 12.99
N TYR A 78 11.37 -6.02 12.41
CA TYR A 78 11.17 -5.87 10.97
C TYR A 78 11.33 -4.40 10.53
N LEU A 79 10.83 -3.45 11.30
CA LEU A 79 11.00 -2.02 11.06
C LEU A 79 12.49 -1.63 10.98
N LEU A 80 13.34 -2.15 11.88
CA LEU A 80 14.79 -1.93 11.83
C LEU A 80 15.45 -2.54 10.58
N LEU A 81 14.98 -3.70 10.14
CA LEU A 81 15.45 -4.30 8.88
C LEU A 81 15.08 -3.42 7.69
N VAL A 82 13.83 -2.95 7.64
CA VAL A 82 13.32 -2.03 6.60
C VAL A 82 14.14 -0.75 6.57
N ASP A 83 14.42 -0.15 7.73
CA ASP A 83 15.30 1.02 7.86
C ASP A 83 16.69 0.77 7.30
N GLY A 84 17.27 -0.39 7.63
CA GLY A 84 18.58 -0.79 7.13
C GLY A 84 18.62 -0.95 5.60
N MET A 85 17.54 -1.47 5.02
CA MET A 85 17.40 -1.59 3.56
C MET A 85 17.20 -0.22 2.90
N ILE A 86 16.36 0.65 3.47
CA ILE A 86 16.16 2.03 3.01
C ILE A 86 17.46 2.83 3.12
N SER A 87 18.23 2.64 4.20
CA SER A 87 19.52 3.33 4.39
C SER A 87 20.55 2.93 3.34
N GLN A 88 20.51 1.68 2.86
CA GLN A 88 21.38 1.19 1.78
C GLN A 88 20.95 1.72 0.40
N ASN A 89 19.65 1.90 0.15
CA ASN A 89 19.13 2.45 -1.10
C ASN A 89 18.02 3.48 -0.86
N PRO A 90 18.39 4.73 -0.50
CA PRO A 90 17.44 5.73 0.00
C PRO A 90 16.51 6.32 -1.06
N GLN A 91 16.69 5.96 -2.34
CA GLN A 91 15.90 6.43 -3.48
C GLN A 91 14.98 5.32 -4.04
N GLN A 92 14.98 4.13 -3.46
CA GLN A 92 14.11 3.04 -3.92
C GLN A 92 12.66 3.30 -3.49
N ALA A 93 11.87 3.89 -4.37
CA ALA A 93 10.48 4.29 -4.11
C ALA A 93 9.61 3.16 -3.54
N GLY A 94 9.81 1.91 -3.99
CA GLY A 94 9.05 0.76 -3.49
C GLY A 94 9.33 0.44 -2.02
N MET A 95 10.60 0.46 -1.62
CA MET A 95 11.00 0.21 -0.24
C MET A 95 10.54 1.35 0.68
N LEU A 96 10.59 2.59 0.20
CA LEU A 96 10.05 3.74 0.92
C LEU A 96 8.53 3.63 1.13
N ALA A 97 7.77 3.23 0.11
CA ALA A 97 6.33 3.02 0.24
C ALA A 97 6.00 1.90 1.24
N ALA A 98 6.67 0.75 1.12
CA ALA A 98 6.49 -0.35 2.07
C ALA A 98 6.84 0.05 3.51
N GLY A 99 7.94 0.80 3.71
CA GLY A 99 8.29 1.34 5.01
C GLY A 99 7.26 2.35 5.54
N ALA A 100 6.70 3.18 4.67
CA ALA A 100 5.65 4.13 5.04
C ALA A 100 4.40 3.42 5.55
N GLU A 101 3.92 2.41 4.82
CA GLU A 101 2.73 1.63 5.20
C GLU A 101 2.98 0.83 6.49
N LEU A 102 4.16 0.23 6.63
CA LEU A 102 4.51 -0.58 7.81
C LEU A 102 4.64 0.27 9.09
N TYR A 103 5.31 1.42 9.00
CA TYR A 103 5.41 2.35 10.13
C TYR A 103 4.06 2.98 10.47
N ALA A 104 3.22 3.26 9.46
CA ALA A 104 1.86 3.75 9.68
C ALA A 104 1.04 2.72 10.46
N LEU A 105 1.01 1.46 10.01
CA LEU A 105 0.32 0.35 10.68
C LEU A 105 0.80 0.18 12.12
N TYR A 106 2.13 0.10 12.33
CA TYR A 106 2.67 -0.10 13.66
C TYR A 106 2.34 1.06 14.59
N GLY A 107 2.59 2.30 14.14
CA GLY A 107 2.37 3.50 14.94
C GLY A 107 0.90 3.72 15.28
N SER A 108 -0.04 3.45 14.37
CA SER A 108 -1.46 3.70 14.63
C SER A 108 -2.17 2.56 15.36
N ARG A 109 -1.71 1.30 15.24
CA ARG A 109 -2.46 0.14 15.78
C ARG A 109 -1.83 -0.55 16.98
N PHE A 110 -0.52 -0.46 17.14
CA PHE A 110 0.25 -1.26 18.09
C PHE A 110 1.07 -0.41 19.07
N VAL A 111 0.82 0.90 19.11
CA VAL A 111 1.48 1.83 20.02
C VAL A 111 0.42 2.66 20.72
N ASP A 112 0.21 2.39 22.01
CA ASP A 112 -0.79 3.10 22.84
C ASP A 112 -0.28 4.44 23.38
N ASP A 113 1.04 4.64 23.46
CA ASP A 113 1.65 5.88 23.94
C ASP A 113 1.62 6.94 22.83
N ASP A 114 0.86 8.02 23.03
CA ASP A 114 0.65 9.08 22.04
C ASP A 114 1.96 9.67 21.49
N GLU A 115 2.94 9.94 22.35
CA GLU A 115 4.23 10.52 21.93
C GLU A 115 4.99 9.55 21.02
N ARG A 116 5.04 8.28 21.41
CA ARG A 116 5.67 7.23 20.61
C ARG A 116 4.88 6.97 19.32
N SER A 117 3.55 6.98 19.33
CA SER A 117 2.72 6.83 18.14
C SER A 117 3.00 7.96 17.14
N ALA A 118 2.99 9.21 17.61
CA ALA A 118 3.35 10.37 16.81
C ALA A 118 4.76 10.27 16.22
N PHE A 119 5.74 9.78 16.99
CA PHE A 119 7.11 9.56 16.51
C PHE A 119 7.18 8.50 15.40
N MET A 120 6.51 7.36 15.58
CA MET A 120 6.51 6.27 14.58
C MET A 120 5.80 6.69 13.28
N THR A 121 4.66 7.36 13.39
CA THR A 121 3.88 7.82 12.24
C THR A 121 4.52 9.01 11.53
N ALA A 122 5.29 9.87 12.23
CA ALA A 122 6.07 10.93 11.58
C ALA A 122 7.10 10.33 10.60
N LYS A 123 7.73 9.21 10.99
CA LYS A 123 8.64 8.48 10.11
C LYS A 123 7.91 7.83 8.94
N ALA A 124 6.72 7.29 9.17
CA ALA A 124 5.84 6.80 8.11
C ALA A 124 5.55 7.90 7.06
N ARG A 125 5.20 9.11 7.53
CA ARG A 125 4.93 10.28 6.70
C ARG A 125 6.17 10.69 5.88
N ASP A 126 7.36 10.71 6.47
CA ASP A 126 8.60 11.00 5.74
C ASP A 126 8.85 9.99 4.61
N TYR A 127 8.72 8.70 4.91
CA TYR A 127 8.90 7.64 3.91
C TYR A 127 7.86 7.73 2.79
N GLY A 128 6.59 7.99 3.12
CA GLY A 128 5.53 8.16 2.12
C GLY A 128 5.80 9.35 1.19
N ARG A 129 6.18 10.50 1.77
CA ARG A 129 6.56 11.72 1.01
C ARG A 129 7.74 11.46 0.08
N ARG A 130 8.78 10.78 0.56
CA ARG A 130 9.94 10.42 -0.27
C ARG A 130 9.56 9.41 -1.35
N ALA A 131 8.71 8.43 -1.05
CA ALA A 131 8.27 7.42 -2.01
C ALA A 131 7.58 8.06 -3.22
N ILE A 132 6.58 8.93 -2.98
CA ILE A 132 5.86 9.62 -4.06
C ILE A 132 6.77 10.59 -4.82
N CYS A 133 7.68 11.30 -4.13
CA CYS A 133 8.70 12.15 -4.77
C CYS A 133 9.61 11.36 -5.73
N GLN A 134 10.05 10.15 -5.35
CA GLN A 134 10.85 9.31 -6.24
C GLN A 134 10.05 8.75 -7.42
N ALA A 135 8.76 8.48 -7.24
CA ALA A 135 7.87 7.98 -8.29
C ALA A 135 7.31 9.06 -9.22
N TYR A 136 7.27 10.31 -8.74
CA TYR A 136 6.75 11.49 -9.40
C TYR A 136 7.52 12.72 -8.93
N SER A 137 8.51 13.17 -9.72
CA SER A 137 9.46 14.20 -9.30
C SER A 137 8.83 15.53 -8.89
N ARG A 138 7.66 15.89 -9.44
CA ARG A 138 6.92 17.09 -9.03
C ARG A 138 6.43 17.01 -7.57
N ALA A 139 6.16 15.80 -7.06
CA ALA A 139 5.77 15.60 -5.66
C ALA A 139 6.88 15.94 -4.65
N CYS A 140 8.14 16.02 -5.09
CA CYS A 140 9.22 16.50 -4.22
C CYS A 140 9.01 17.95 -3.74
N GLY A 141 8.20 18.73 -4.46
CA GLY A 141 7.87 20.12 -4.14
C GLY A 141 6.45 20.33 -3.59
N TRP A 142 5.75 19.26 -3.17
CA TRP A 142 4.38 19.39 -2.65
C TRP A 142 4.30 20.03 -1.25
N GLU A 143 5.40 19.96 -0.49
CA GLU A 143 5.46 20.55 0.84
C GLU A 143 5.32 22.08 0.76
N GLY A 144 4.34 22.62 1.50
CA GLY A 144 4.03 24.05 1.51
C GLY A 144 3.18 24.56 0.34
N LEU A 145 2.70 23.68 -0.56
CA LEU A 145 1.72 24.08 -1.57
C LEU A 145 0.38 24.48 -0.93
N SER A 146 -0.26 25.48 -1.52
CA SER A 146 -1.69 25.71 -1.26
C SER A 146 -2.52 24.52 -1.72
N TYR A 147 -3.73 24.37 -1.16
CA TYR A 147 -4.65 23.29 -1.53
C TYR A 147 -4.90 23.24 -3.05
N ASP A 148 -5.21 24.38 -3.67
CA ASP A 148 -5.52 24.45 -5.10
C ASP A 148 -4.32 24.04 -5.98
N GLN A 149 -3.10 24.42 -5.58
CA GLN A 149 -1.88 23.99 -6.26
C GLN A 149 -1.66 22.49 -6.11
N PHE A 150 -1.87 21.94 -4.91
CA PHE A 150 -1.74 20.51 -4.64
C PHE A 150 -2.74 19.69 -5.47
N VAL A 151 -4.02 20.08 -5.49
CA VAL A 151 -5.05 19.41 -6.30
C VAL A 151 -4.72 19.49 -7.79
N SER A 152 -4.26 20.64 -8.28
CA SER A 152 -3.83 20.76 -9.68
C SER A 152 -2.65 19.86 -10.02
N GLU A 153 -1.73 19.61 -9.08
CA GLU A 153 -0.62 18.67 -9.28
C GLU A 153 -1.08 17.20 -9.26
N LEU A 154 -2.13 16.87 -8.48
CA LEU A 154 -2.70 15.53 -8.41
C LEU A 154 -3.34 15.10 -9.74
N ASP A 155 -3.87 16.03 -10.53
CA ASP A 155 -4.48 15.74 -11.83
C ASP A 155 -3.50 15.08 -12.83
N ASP A 156 -2.21 15.39 -12.69
CA ASP A 156 -1.12 14.84 -13.50
C ASP A 156 -0.61 13.48 -12.97
N VAL A 157 -0.99 13.08 -11.75
CA VAL A 157 -0.56 11.80 -11.15
C VAL A 157 -1.29 10.66 -11.85
N GLY A 158 -0.56 9.78 -12.55
CA GLY A 158 -1.13 8.68 -13.32
C GLY A 158 -1.19 7.35 -12.57
N ARG A 159 -1.79 6.32 -13.22
CA ARG A 159 -1.94 4.97 -12.64
C ARG A 159 -0.62 4.31 -12.24
N ARG A 160 0.51 4.69 -12.85
CA ARG A 160 1.84 4.15 -12.48
C ARG A 160 2.29 4.59 -11.09
N GLN A 161 1.74 5.71 -10.61
CA GLN A 161 2.07 6.31 -9.31
C GLN A 161 1.12 5.88 -8.20
N VAL A 162 0.01 5.21 -8.52
CA VAL A 162 -1.12 4.96 -7.59
C VAL A 162 -0.65 4.36 -6.27
N ARG A 163 0.27 3.39 -6.32
CA ARG A 163 0.78 2.73 -5.10
C ARG A 163 1.55 3.67 -4.17
N TYR A 164 2.28 4.63 -4.73
CA TYR A 164 3.08 5.56 -3.94
C TYR A 164 2.23 6.72 -3.43
N LEU A 165 1.19 7.10 -4.20
CA LEU A 165 0.20 8.07 -3.75
C LEU A 165 -0.63 7.50 -2.60
N TYR A 166 -1.00 6.22 -2.67
CA TYR A 166 -1.65 5.50 -1.57
C TYR A 166 -0.77 5.49 -0.31
N ALA A 167 0.47 5.01 -0.42
CA ALA A 167 1.41 4.99 0.72
C ALA A 167 1.62 6.39 1.33
N TYR A 168 1.72 7.43 0.49
CA TYR A 168 1.80 8.82 0.93
C TYR A 168 0.55 9.27 1.69
N ALA A 169 -0.64 8.99 1.15
CA ALA A 169 -1.89 9.41 1.76
C ALA A 169 -2.19 8.68 3.07
N VAL A 170 -1.98 7.36 3.11
CA VAL A 170 -2.19 6.53 4.31
C VAL A 170 -1.21 6.90 5.41
N SER A 171 0.07 7.08 5.10
CA SER A 171 1.06 7.45 6.11
C SER A 171 0.88 8.88 6.62
N TRP A 172 0.39 9.79 5.78
CA TRP A 172 -0.02 11.12 6.22
C TRP A 172 -1.25 11.03 7.13
N LEU A 173 -2.30 10.29 6.74
CA LEU A 173 -3.50 10.12 7.57
C LEU A 173 -3.17 9.53 8.95
N SER A 174 -2.38 8.46 8.98
CA SER A 174 -1.93 7.80 10.21
C SER A 174 -1.20 8.78 11.14
N HIS A 175 -0.36 9.67 10.59
CA HIS A 175 0.28 10.69 11.38
C HIS A 175 -0.68 11.75 11.91
N LEU A 176 -1.65 12.20 11.09
CA LEU A 176 -2.66 13.17 11.55
C LEU A 176 -3.51 12.61 12.68
N ASP A 177 -3.86 11.32 12.62
CA ASP A 177 -4.64 10.64 13.66
C ASP A 177 -3.85 10.55 14.97
N ALA A 178 -2.57 10.14 14.90
CA ALA A 178 -1.66 10.07 16.04
C ALA A 178 -1.35 11.44 16.67
N THR A 179 -1.51 12.54 15.92
CA THR A 179 -1.30 13.91 16.40
C THR A 179 -2.61 14.70 16.53
N SER A 180 -3.76 14.03 16.57
CA SER A 180 -5.08 14.68 16.47
C SER A 180 -5.44 15.61 17.64
N SER A 181 -4.70 15.55 18.75
CA SER A 181 -4.76 16.53 19.85
C SER A 181 -4.19 17.91 19.47
N ASP A 182 -3.42 18.01 18.39
CA ASP A 182 -2.95 19.26 17.79
C ASP A 182 -3.97 19.79 16.76
N TRP A 183 -4.61 20.91 17.08
CA TRP A 183 -5.57 21.58 16.21
C TRP A 183 -5.02 21.93 14.82
N ASN A 184 -3.71 22.06 14.65
CA ASN A 184 -3.10 22.29 13.33
C ASN A 184 -3.17 21.05 12.41
N ALA A 185 -3.16 19.84 12.97
CA ALA A 185 -3.24 18.58 12.21
C ALA A 185 -4.59 18.45 11.48
N VAL A 186 -5.68 19.00 12.04
CA VAL A 186 -7.01 19.01 11.40
C VAL A 186 -7.01 19.81 10.10
N GLY A 187 -6.15 20.83 9.99
CA GLY A 187 -6.05 21.69 8.81
C GLY A 187 -5.58 20.95 7.55
N GLU A 188 -4.82 19.86 7.70
CA GLU A 188 -4.24 19.11 6.59
C GLU A 188 -5.16 18.00 6.04
N VAL A 189 -6.25 17.68 6.74
CA VAL A 189 -7.20 16.62 6.36
C VAL A 189 -7.71 16.75 4.92
N PRO A 190 -8.07 17.94 4.39
CA PRO A 190 -8.51 18.08 3.01
C PRO A 190 -7.47 17.63 1.97
N TRP A 191 -6.17 17.80 2.24
CA TRP A 191 -5.10 17.39 1.32
C TRP A 191 -5.00 15.87 1.27
N VAL A 192 -5.06 15.21 2.43
CA VAL A 192 -5.09 13.74 2.51
C VAL A 192 -6.30 13.19 1.77
N GLN A 193 -7.48 13.78 1.99
CA GLN A 193 -8.71 13.38 1.30
C GLN A 193 -8.57 13.50 -0.23
N ALA A 194 -8.05 14.61 -0.73
CA ALA A 194 -7.83 14.81 -2.17
C ALA A 194 -6.85 13.79 -2.76
N ALA A 195 -5.77 13.45 -2.03
CA ALA A 195 -4.84 12.41 -2.46
C ALA A 195 -5.52 11.02 -2.53
N MET A 196 -6.37 10.67 -1.57
CA MET A 196 -7.12 9.42 -1.56
C MET A 196 -8.20 9.36 -2.64
N GLU A 197 -8.92 10.47 -2.88
CA GLU A 197 -9.86 10.59 -3.99
C GLU A 197 -9.16 10.40 -5.34
N ARG A 198 -7.93 10.92 -5.48
CA ARG A 198 -7.13 10.67 -6.67
C ARG A 198 -6.73 9.20 -6.81
N VAL A 199 -6.44 8.49 -5.72
CA VAL A 199 -6.22 7.03 -5.75
C VAL A 199 -7.47 6.33 -6.30
N VAL A 200 -8.65 6.61 -5.75
CA VAL A 200 -9.93 6.03 -6.23
C VAL A 200 -10.19 6.36 -7.69
N ALA A 201 -9.94 7.59 -8.13
CA ALA A 201 -10.12 7.99 -9.53
C ALA A 201 -9.19 7.23 -10.49
N LEU A 202 -8.02 6.78 -10.03
CA LEU A 202 -7.06 6.00 -10.82
C LEU A 202 -7.33 4.50 -10.77
N ASP A 203 -7.79 4.00 -9.63
CA ASP A 203 -8.13 2.60 -9.36
C ASP A 203 -9.11 2.51 -8.19
N ASP A 204 -10.40 2.38 -8.49
CA ASP A 204 -11.45 2.26 -7.47
C ASP A 204 -11.36 0.96 -6.67
N THR A 205 -10.62 -0.03 -7.17
CA THR A 205 -10.43 -1.33 -6.53
C THR A 205 -9.12 -1.44 -5.75
N TYR A 206 -8.36 -0.34 -5.66
CA TYR A 206 -7.05 -0.34 -5.04
C TYR A 206 -7.11 -0.86 -3.60
N ASP A 207 -6.12 -1.68 -3.23
CA ASP A 207 -6.09 -2.42 -1.96
C ASP A 207 -7.40 -3.19 -1.70
N ASN A 208 -7.95 -3.85 -2.73
CA ASN A 208 -9.22 -4.61 -2.65
C ASN A 208 -10.40 -3.79 -2.06
N GLY A 209 -10.43 -2.48 -2.34
CA GLY A 209 -11.43 -1.55 -1.82
C GLY A 209 -11.06 -0.88 -0.49
N GLY A 210 -9.91 -1.20 0.12
CA GLY A 210 -9.45 -0.62 1.38
C GLY A 210 -9.35 0.91 1.35
N ILE A 211 -9.03 1.50 0.19
CA ILE A 211 -9.03 2.97 0.02
C ILE A 211 -10.39 3.61 0.32
N HIS A 212 -11.49 2.90 0.06
CA HIS A 212 -12.83 3.38 0.37
C HIS A 212 -13.11 3.37 1.88
N VAL A 213 -12.48 2.51 2.68
CA VAL A 213 -12.60 2.57 4.15
C VAL A 213 -12.08 3.90 4.67
N TYR A 214 -10.89 4.32 4.23
CA TYR A 214 -10.30 5.60 4.64
C TYR A 214 -11.15 6.80 4.20
N LEU A 215 -11.66 6.81 2.97
CA LEU A 215 -12.55 7.89 2.52
C LEU A 215 -13.87 7.90 3.30
N GLY A 216 -14.44 6.74 3.64
CA GLY A 216 -15.59 6.63 4.51
C GLY A 216 -15.35 7.28 5.88
N MET A 217 -14.18 7.01 6.48
CA MET A 217 -13.76 7.64 7.74
C MET A 217 -13.63 9.16 7.60
N LEU A 218 -12.92 9.64 6.56
CA LEU A 218 -12.67 11.06 6.31
C LEU A 218 -13.97 11.85 6.11
N TYR A 219 -14.89 11.35 5.28
CA TYR A 219 -16.19 11.96 5.08
C TYR A 219 -17.09 11.91 6.33
N SER A 220 -16.81 10.99 7.26
CA SER A 220 -17.47 10.90 8.56
C SER A 220 -16.84 11.77 9.65
N LEU A 221 -15.77 12.53 9.39
CA LEU A 221 -15.15 13.38 10.42
C LEU A 221 -15.99 14.62 10.75
N ARG A 222 -16.73 15.14 9.76
CA ARG A 222 -17.49 16.39 9.91
C ARG A 222 -18.97 16.07 10.09
N PRO A 223 -19.60 16.50 11.20
CA PRO A 223 -21.04 16.36 11.38
C PRO A 223 -21.87 17.10 10.30
N PRO A 224 -23.06 16.61 9.94
CA PRO A 224 -23.94 17.27 8.95
C PRO A 224 -24.28 18.72 9.31
N ALA A 225 -24.46 19.02 10.59
CA ALA A 225 -24.73 20.38 11.09
C ALA A 225 -23.61 21.38 10.79
N LEU A 226 -22.39 20.91 10.51
CA LEU A 226 -21.23 21.71 10.13
C LEU A 226 -20.90 21.60 8.63
N GLY A 227 -21.82 21.05 7.81
CA GLY A 227 -21.62 20.86 6.37
C GLY A 227 -20.83 19.61 6.00
N GLY A 228 -20.88 18.56 6.83
CA GLY A 228 -20.37 17.24 6.48
C GLY A 228 -21.17 16.56 5.37
N GLN A 229 -20.53 15.62 4.66
CA GLN A 229 -21.11 14.91 3.52
C GLN A 229 -21.25 13.42 3.84
N LEU A 230 -22.10 13.09 4.81
CA LEU A 230 -22.24 11.71 5.31
C LEU A 230 -22.77 10.72 4.28
N ASP A 231 -23.54 11.18 3.29
CA ASP A 231 -23.99 10.31 2.19
C ASP A 231 -22.78 9.75 1.42
N LEU A 232 -21.74 10.56 1.20
CA LEU A 232 -20.49 10.09 0.59
C LEU A 232 -19.76 9.11 1.49
N ALA A 233 -19.74 9.34 2.81
CA ALA A 233 -19.13 8.39 3.74
C ALA A 233 -19.78 7.00 3.62
N ARG A 234 -21.11 6.96 3.62
CA ARG A 234 -21.89 5.74 3.42
C ARG A 234 -21.57 5.08 2.08
N ASP A 235 -21.58 5.83 0.98
CA ASP A 235 -21.28 5.31 -0.36
C ASP A 235 -19.89 4.66 -0.40
N HIS A 236 -18.90 5.27 0.26
CA HIS A 236 -17.56 4.71 0.37
C HIS A 236 -17.54 3.40 1.19
N PHE A 237 -18.19 3.35 2.36
CA PHE A 237 -18.26 2.10 3.14
C PHE A 237 -18.97 0.98 2.36
N ASP A 238 -20.13 1.28 1.77
CA ASP A 238 -20.89 0.33 0.95
C ASP A 238 -20.06 -0.16 -0.25
N ARG A 239 -19.28 0.73 -0.89
CA ARG A 239 -18.38 0.38 -2.00
C ARG A 239 -17.22 -0.52 -1.56
N SER A 240 -16.60 -0.26 -0.40
CA SER A 240 -15.55 -1.12 0.15
C SER A 240 -16.06 -2.54 0.40
N ILE A 241 -17.23 -2.65 1.03
CA ILE A 241 -17.89 -3.93 1.32
C ILE A 241 -18.20 -4.67 0.00
N ALA A 242 -18.69 -3.96 -1.02
CA ALA A 242 -18.99 -4.54 -2.31
C ALA A 242 -17.75 -5.06 -3.05
N ILE A 243 -16.65 -4.28 -3.10
CA ILE A 243 -15.41 -4.68 -3.77
C ILE A 243 -14.79 -5.91 -3.09
N SER A 244 -14.70 -5.86 -1.75
CA SER A 244 -14.14 -6.98 -0.98
C SER A 244 -15.06 -8.20 -0.91
N GLY A 245 -16.32 -8.08 -1.35
CA GLY A 245 -17.35 -9.10 -1.15
C GLY A 245 -17.61 -9.39 0.33
N GLY A 246 -17.47 -8.37 1.18
CA GLY A 246 -17.61 -8.46 2.63
C GLY A 246 -16.47 -9.18 3.36
N ARG A 247 -15.35 -9.46 2.69
CA ARG A 247 -14.19 -10.17 3.29
C ARG A 247 -13.19 -9.24 3.98
N ASP A 248 -13.30 -7.93 3.76
CA ASP A 248 -12.65 -6.92 4.58
C ASP A 248 -13.60 -6.51 5.72
N LEU A 249 -13.37 -7.05 6.92
CA LEU A 249 -14.24 -6.79 8.07
C LEU A 249 -14.07 -5.37 8.63
N SER A 250 -12.90 -4.76 8.41
CA SER A 250 -12.62 -3.40 8.89
C SER A 250 -13.60 -2.37 8.33
N ALA A 251 -14.07 -2.57 7.09
CA ALA A 251 -15.05 -1.69 6.46
C ALA A 251 -16.36 -1.60 7.25
N LYS A 252 -16.87 -2.74 7.75
CA LYS A 252 -18.10 -2.78 8.55
C LYS A 252 -17.90 -2.19 9.94
N VAL A 253 -16.74 -2.44 10.56
CA VAL A 253 -16.39 -1.88 11.87
C VAL A 253 -16.34 -0.37 11.81
N GLU A 254 -15.60 0.20 10.86
CA GLU A 254 -15.50 1.65 10.72
C GLU A 254 -16.82 2.29 10.26
N TYR A 255 -17.62 1.57 9.48
CA TYR A 255 -18.96 2.03 9.12
C TYR A 255 -19.86 2.17 10.37
N ALA A 256 -19.84 1.17 11.25
CA ALA A 256 -20.56 1.24 12.53
C ALA A 256 -20.00 2.35 13.45
N ARG A 257 -18.66 2.40 13.61
CA ARG A 257 -17.96 3.32 14.51
C ARG A 257 -18.13 4.79 14.10
N ARG A 258 -18.00 5.10 12.80
CA ARG A 258 -17.87 6.47 12.30
C ARG A 258 -19.19 7.03 11.76
N TYR A 259 -19.97 6.23 11.04
CA TYR A 259 -21.23 6.68 10.45
C TYR A 259 -22.43 6.37 11.35
N ALA A 260 -22.66 5.09 11.69
CA ALA A 260 -23.90 4.68 12.36
C ALA A 260 -24.07 5.38 13.72
N ARG A 261 -22.98 5.49 14.49
CA ARG A 261 -22.92 6.32 15.71
C ARG A 261 -23.24 7.79 15.44
N MET A 262 -22.64 8.40 14.42
CA MET A 262 -22.86 9.82 14.10
C MET A 262 -24.31 10.15 13.73
N VAL A 263 -25.00 9.23 13.06
CA VAL A 263 -26.42 9.40 12.69
C VAL A 263 -27.39 8.80 13.72
N PHE A 264 -26.88 8.32 14.85
CA PHE A 264 -27.66 7.66 15.91
C PHE A 264 -28.48 6.43 15.42
N ASP A 265 -27.96 5.70 14.43
CA ASP A 265 -28.57 4.47 13.90
C ASP A 265 -28.01 3.23 14.62
N ARG A 266 -28.64 2.90 15.76
CA ARG A 266 -28.27 1.73 16.57
C ARG A 266 -28.49 0.40 15.83
N GLU A 267 -29.53 0.29 15.02
CA GLU A 267 -29.84 -0.96 14.32
C GLU A 267 -28.77 -1.28 13.28
N LEU A 268 -28.34 -0.28 12.51
CA LEU A 268 -27.21 -0.41 11.59
C LEU A 268 -25.92 -0.75 12.33
N HIS A 269 -25.63 -0.05 13.44
CA HIS A 269 -24.44 -0.28 14.26
C HIS A 269 -24.37 -1.73 14.75
N ASP A 270 -25.39 -2.18 15.49
CA ASP A 270 -25.37 -3.50 16.12
C ASP A 270 -25.36 -4.62 15.06
N ARG A 271 -26.11 -4.46 13.95
CA ARG A 271 -26.10 -5.43 12.83
C ARG A 271 -24.71 -5.60 12.22
N LEU A 272 -24.05 -4.50 11.86
CA LEU A 272 -22.73 -4.54 11.21
C LEU A 272 -21.69 -5.22 12.11
N LEU A 273 -21.70 -4.91 13.41
CA LEU A 273 -20.74 -5.48 14.37
C LEU A 273 -21.02 -6.96 14.63
N THR A 274 -22.28 -7.38 14.72
CA THR A 274 -22.62 -8.81 14.80
C THR A 274 -22.15 -9.57 13.57
N GLU A 275 -22.37 -9.03 12.37
CA GLU A 275 -21.88 -9.64 11.13
C GLU A 275 -20.34 -9.79 11.11
N VAL A 276 -19.59 -8.85 11.70
CA VAL A 276 -18.13 -8.96 11.84
C VAL A 276 -17.72 -10.08 12.78
N ILE A 277 -18.37 -10.16 13.94
CA ILE A 277 -18.08 -11.18 14.97
C ILE A 277 -18.37 -12.59 14.45
N GLU A 278 -19.41 -12.75 13.63
CA GLU A 278 -19.82 -14.06 13.09
C GLU A 278 -19.05 -14.48 11.82
N ALA A 279 -18.36 -13.54 11.16
CA ALA A 279 -17.61 -13.83 9.93
C ALA A 279 -16.29 -14.59 10.20
N PRO A 280 -15.79 -15.38 9.24
CA PRO A 280 -14.45 -15.96 9.34
C PRO A 280 -13.39 -14.85 9.25
N ALA A 281 -12.41 -14.87 10.17
CA ALA A 281 -11.32 -13.91 10.16
C ALA A 281 -10.24 -14.26 9.11
N GLU A 282 -10.01 -15.55 8.85
CA GLU A 282 -9.02 -16.02 7.88
C GLU A 282 -9.37 -15.60 6.44
N GLU A 283 -8.62 -14.65 5.89
CA GLU A 283 -8.72 -14.21 4.51
C GLU A 283 -7.30 -13.86 4.01
N PRO A 284 -6.83 -14.45 2.89
CA PRO A 284 -5.50 -14.18 2.37
C PRO A 284 -5.20 -12.68 2.20
N GLY A 285 -4.18 -12.20 2.90
CA GLY A 285 -3.73 -10.81 2.91
C GLY A 285 -4.52 -9.89 3.86
N ARG A 286 -5.44 -10.43 4.66
CA ARG A 286 -6.33 -9.65 5.55
C ARG A 286 -6.57 -10.26 6.92
N THR A 287 -6.14 -11.49 7.16
CA THR A 287 -6.35 -12.20 8.43
C THR A 287 -6.07 -11.34 9.65
N LEU A 288 -4.93 -10.65 9.71
CA LEU A 288 -4.60 -9.78 10.84
C LEU A 288 -5.66 -8.69 11.03
N PHE A 289 -5.98 -7.95 9.97
CA PHE A 289 -6.97 -6.88 10.04
C PHE A 289 -8.37 -7.38 10.39
N ASN A 290 -8.74 -8.56 9.93
CA ASN A 290 -10.03 -9.17 10.27
C ASN A 290 -10.08 -9.62 11.74
N VAL A 291 -9.00 -10.16 12.30
CA VAL A 291 -8.92 -10.48 13.74
C VAL A 291 -9.03 -9.20 14.57
N LEU A 292 -8.30 -8.14 14.20
CA LEU A 292 -8.38 -6.84 14.88
C LEU A 292 -9.79 -6.25 14.78
N ALA A 293 -10.43 -6.33 13.61
CA ALA A 293 -11.80 -5.89 13.41
C ALA A 293 -12.80 -6.63 14.30
N GLN A 294 -12.60 -7.93 14.56
CA GLN A 294 -13.44 -8.69 15.49
C GLN A 294 -13.27 -8.23 16.93
N GLN A 295 -12.03 -7.97 17.36
CA GLN A 295 -11.76 -7.42 18.69
C GLN A 295 -12.46 -6.06 18.87
N ASP A 296 -12.24 -5.15 17.91
CA ASP A 296 -12.89 -3.84 17.88
C ASP A 296 -14.42 -3.95 17.89
N ALA A 297 -15.00 -4.90 17.14
CA ALA A 297 -16.44 -5.09 17.08
C ALA A 297 -17.04 -5.54 18.41
N ILE A 298 -16.36 -6.42 19.14
CA ILE A 298 -16.78 -6.86 20.48
C ILE A 298 -16.82 -5.66 21.44
N GLU A 299 -15.78 -4.83 21.44
CA GLU A 299 -15.69 -3.64 22.29
C GLU A 299 -16.75 -2.58 21.93
N LEU A 300 -16.94 -2.32 20.64
CA LEU A 300 -17.95 -1.37 20.17
C LEU A 300 -19.37 -1.82 20.49
N LEU A 301 -19.66 -3.12 20.39
CA LEU A 301 -20.97 -3.67 20.71
C LEU A 301 -21.23 -3.65 22.22
N ALA A 302 -20.22 -3.94 23.04
CA ALA A 302 -20.31 -3.85 24.49
C ALA A 302 -20.62 -2.43 24.98
N SER A 303 -20.09 -1.41 24.29
CA SER A 303 -20.34 0.01 24.60
C SER A 303 -21.59 0.60 23.92
N SER A 304 -22.34 -0.19 23.12
CA SER A 304 -23.50 0.29 22.34
C SER A 304 -24.57 0.95 23.24
N GLY A 305 -24.91 0.32 24.37
CA GLY A 305 -25.95 0.81 25.28
C GLY A 305 -25.62 2.12 26.01
N ASP A 306 -24.34 2.46 26.16
CA ASP A 306 -23.91 3.71 26.79
C ASP A 306 -23.85 4.87 25.78
N TYR A 307 -23.78 4.56 24.48
CA TYR A 307 -23.67 5.56 23.41
C TYR A 307 -25.02 6.03 22.88
N PHE A 308 -25.96 5.11 22.62
CA PHE A 308 -27.30 5.37 22.03
C PHE A 308 -28.40 5.46 23.10
#